data_AF-A0A2E6GVC1-F1
#
_entry.id   AF-A0A2E6GVC1-F1
#
_cell.length_a   1.000
_cell.length_b   1.000
_cell.length_c   1.000
_cell.angle_alpha   90.00
_cell.angle_beta   90.00
_cell.angle_gamma   90.00
#
_symmetry.space_group_name_H-M   'P 1'
#
loop_
_entity.id
_entity.type
_entity.pdbx_description
1 polymer ?
#
loop_
_entity_poly.entity_id
_entity_poly.type
_entity_poly.pdbx_seq_one_letter_code
_entity_poly.pdbx_strand_id
1 'polypeptide(L)'
;MKKVWIFFLFGIITTNTFSQISKVGFFAGVSNYSGELGSISNGNLPAFGMSYKYQFKENLSFIEPKISIYFGKVSGDDDLHVDIYRQTRNLHFKSNIIEFNG
;
A
#
# COMPACT_ATOMS: atom_id res chain seq x y z
N MET A 1 -8.62 -31.48 -52.18
CA MET A 1 -9.18 -31.78 -50.83
C MET A 1 -8.16 -31.64 -49.70
N LYS A 2 -6.87 -32.01 -49.88
CA LYS A 2 -5.83 -31.91 -48.82
C LYS A 2 -5.53 -30.49 -48.29
N LYS A 3 -5.73 -29.43 -49.09
CA LYS A 3 -5.45 -28.03 -48.69
C LYS A 3 -6.50 -27.43 -47.73
N VAL A 4 -7.72 -27.97 -47.69
CA VAL A 4 -8.79 -27.52 -46.78
C VAL A 4 -8.49 -27.91 -45.33
N TRP A 5 -7.80 -29.04 -45.14
CA TRP A 5 -7.36 -29.51 -43.82
C TRP A 5 -6.34 -28.57 -43.16
N ILE A 6 -5.49 -27.89 -43.95
CA ILE A 6 -4.54 -26.89 -43.44
C ILE A 6 -5.28 -25.67 -42.87
N PHE A 7 -6.37 -25.23 -43.51
CA PHE A 7 -7.18 -24.13 -42.98
C PHE A 7 -7.89 -24.50 -41.67
N PHE A 8 -8.38 -25.75 -41.55
CA PHE A 8 -8.95 -26.25 -40.29
C PHE A 8 -7.89 -26.42 -39.18
N LEU A 9 -6.65 -26.81 -39.54
CA LEU A 9 -5.54 -26.97 -38.59
C LEU A 9 -5.11 -25.63 -37.96
N PHE A 10 -5.15 -24.53 -38.72
CA PHE A 10 -4.80 -23.18 -38.23
C PHE A 10 -5.95 -22.45 -37.51
N GLY A 11 -7.20 -22.90 -37.66
CA GLY A 11 -8.38 -22.25 -37.06
C GLY A 11 -8.61 -22.53 -35.58
N ILE A 12 -7.91 -23.50 -34.97
CA ILE A 12 -8.22 -24.03 -33.62
C ILE A 12 -7.28 -23.49 -32.53
N ILE A 13 -6.25 -22.70 -32.86
CA ILE A 13 -5.20 -22.30 -31.89
C ILE A 13 -5.34 -20.84 -31.41
N THR A 14 -6.55 -20.28 -31.38
CA THR A 14 -6.76 -18.97 -30.74
C THR A 14 -7.02 -19.15 -29.25
N THR A 15 -5.97 -19.05 -28.44
CA THR A 15 -6.10 -18.96 -26.98
C THR A 15 -6.36 -17.51 -26.58
N ASN A 16 -7.39 -17.25 -25.78
CA ASN A 16 -7.59 -15.96 -25.14
C ASN A 16 -6.43 -15.69 -24.18
N THR A 17 -5.55 -14.74 -24.50
CA THR A 17 -4.54 -14.25 -23.57
C THR A 17 -5.17 -13.22 -22.64
N PHE A 18 -5.45 -13.62 -21.39
CA PHE A 18 -5.87 -12.70 -20.34
C PHE A 18 -4.66 -11.88 -19.87
N SER A 19 -4.54 -10.65 -20.36
CA SER A 19 -3.55 -9.63 -19.93
C SER A 19 -3.97 -8.90 -18.63
N GLN A 20 -4.91 -9.47 -17.87
CA GLN A 20 -5.40 -8.88 -16.62
C GLN A 20 -4.41 -9.16 -15.49
N ILE A 21 -3.48 -8.23 -15.28
CA ILE A 21 -2.44 -8.37 -14.26
C ILE A 21 -2.94 -7.73 -12.97
N SER A 22 -3.68 -8.50 -12.17
CA SER A 22 -3.90 -8.12 -10.77
C SER A 22 -2.58 -8.23 -10.00
N LYS A 23 -2.31 -7.27 -9.13
CA LYS A 23 -1.08 -7.22 -8.32
C LYS A 23 -1.45 -7.09 -6.87
N VAL A 24 -0.94 -8.01 -6.06
CA VAL A 24 -0.97 -7.92 -4.60
C VAL A 24 0.38 -7.38 -4.15
N GLY A 25 0.36 -6.37 -3.29
CA GLY A 25 1.56 -5.79 -2.69
C GLY A 25 1.49 -5.88 -1.18
N PHE A 26 2.63 -6.17 -0.54
CA PHE A 26 2.80 -6.10 0.90
C PHE A 26 3.68 -4.90 1.25
N PHE A 27 3.41 -4.29 2.40
CA PHE A 27 4.19 -3.20 2.96
C PHE A 27 4.67 -3.61 4.34
N ALA A 28 5.95 -3.36 4.61
CA ALA A 28 6.56 -3.41 5.92
C ALA A 28 7.48 -2.20 6.04
N GLY A 29 7.29 -1.39 7.07
CA GLY A 29 8.00 -0.14 7.24
C GLY A 29 7.75 0.46 8.61
N VAL A 30 7.77 1.78 8.68
CA VAL A 30 7.57 2.52 9.92
C VAL A 30 6.47 3.55 9.76
N SER A 31 5.74 3.80 10.84
CA SER A 31 4.80 4.90 11.02
C SER A 31 5.35 5.89 12.03
N ASN A 32 5.06 7.17 11.82
CA ASN A 32 5.47 8.26 12.69
C ASN A 32 4.29 9.22 12.92
N TYR A 33 4.30 9.91 14.05
CA TYR A 33 3.35 10.98 14.35
C TYR A 33 4.00 12.35 14.21
N SER A 34 3.49 13.14 13.26
CA SER A 34 3.92 14.52 13.02
C SER A 34 2.84 15.52 13.41
N GLY A 35 2.52 15.59 14.70
CA GLY A 35 1.61 16.59 15.27
C GLY A 35 2.21 17.29 16.48
N GLU A 36 1.36 17.90 17.31
CA GLU A 36 1.80 18.72 18.45
C GLU A 36 2.73 17.94 19.39
N LEU A 37 2.37 16.70 19.73
CA LEU A 37 3.18 15.80 20.58
C LEU A 37 4.29 15.04 19.82
N GLY A 38 4.53 15.37 18.55
CA GLY A 38 5.59 14.76 17.77
C GLY A 38 6.98 15.14 18.31
N SER A 39 7.87 14.16 18.39
CA SER A 39 9.30 14.37 18.65
C SER A 39 10.10 14.12 17.36
N ILE A 40 11.14 14.95 17.15
CA ILE A 40 11.97 14.95 15.94
C ILE A 40 12.83 13.67 15.84
N SER A 41 13.12 12.99 16.95
CA SER A 41 14.14 11.92 16.95
C SER A 41 13.61 10.48 17.00
N ASN A 42 12.51 10.16 17.70
CA ASN A 42 12.23 8.77 18.09
C ASN A 42 10.75 8.30 18.04
N GLY A 43 9.88 8.96 17.26
CA GLY A 43 8.46 8.57 17.12
C GLY A 43 8.17 7.39 16.17
N ASN A 44 9.19 6.70 15.66
CA ASN A 44 9.03 5.68 14.62
C ASN A 44 8.62 4.34 15.23
N LEU A 45 7.46 3.84 14.82
CA LEU A 45 6.93 2.55 15.23
C LEU A 45 6.71 1.65 14.00
N PRO A 46 6.74 0.33 14.15
CA PRO A 46 6.55 -0.56 13.00
C PRO A 46 5.15 -0.42 12.41
N ALA A 47 5.09 -0.50 11.07
CA ALA A 47 3.86 -0.49 10.30
C ALA A 47 3.90 -1.55 9.20
N PHE A 48 2.73 -2.07 8.86
CA PHE A 48 2.54 -3.11 7.87
C PHE A 48 1.31 -2.79 7.02
N GLY A 49 1.21 -3.37 5.84
CA GLY A 49 0.04 -3.19 5.02
C GLY A 49 -0.04 -4.15 3.86
N MET A 50 -1.21 -4.14 3.23
CA MET A 50 -1.48 -4.89 2.02
C MET A 50 -2.19 -3.99 1.03
N SER A 51 -1.90 -4.18 -0.25
CA SER A 51 -2.58 -3.48 -1.33
C SER A 51 -2.94 -4.43 -2.44
N TYR A 52 -4.07 -4.15 -3.09
CA TYR A 52 -4.52 -4.84 -4.28
C TYR A 52 -4.68 -3.80 -5.38
N LYS A 53 -4.06 -4.05 -6.54
CA LYS A 53 -4.19 -3.25 -7.75
C LYS A 53 -4.75 -4.11 -8.86
N TYR A 54 -5.68 -3.55 -9.63
CA TYR A 54 -6.22 -4.21 -10.81
C TYR A 54 -5.89 -3.43 -12.07
N GLN A 55 -5.27 -4.10 -13.04
CA GLN A 55 -4.87 -3.51 -14.31
C GLN A 55 -5.82 -3.98 -15.43
N PHE A 56 -6.62 -3.05 -15.99
CA PHE A 56 -7.55 -3.36 -17.09
C PHE A 56 -6.83 -3.60 -18.42
N LYS A 57 -5.69 -2.94 -18.65
CA LYS A 57 -4.88 -3.03 -19.87
C LYS A 57 -3.43 -2.69 -19.57
N GLU A 58 -2.49 -3.43 -20.14
CA GLU A 58 -1.04 -3.28 -19.91
C GLU A 58 -0.49 -1.86 -20.14
N ASN A 59 -1.12 -1.05 -21.01
CA ASN A 59 -0.64 0.29 -21.39
C ASN A 59 -1.54 1.45 -20.93
N LEU A 60 -2.51 1.22 -20.03
CA LEU A 60 -3.43 2.27 -19.58
C LEU A 60 -3.31 2.49 -18.07
N SER A 61 -2.22 3.15 -17.65
CA SER A 61 -1.91 3.41 -16.23
C SER A 61 -2.80 4.46 -15.56
N PHE A 62 -3.63 5.18 -16.32
CA PHE A 62 -4.42 6.31 -15.82
C PHE A 62 -5.65 5.89 -15.00
N ILE A 63 -6.12 4.64 -15.15
CA ILE A 63 -7.33 4.14 -14.49
C ILE A 63 -7.02 2.77 -13.90
N GLU A 64 -6.17 2.76 -12.87
CA GLU A 64 -5.84 1.55 -12.12
C GLU A 64 -6.41 1.66 -10.70
N PRO A 65 -7.57 1.01 -10.42
CA PRO A 65 -8.11 0.98 -9.08
C PRO A 65 -7.13 0.25 -8.16
N LYS A 66 -6.81 0.90 -7.04
CA LYS A 66 -5.95 0.39 -5.98
C LYS A 66 -6.70 0.49 -4.68
N ILE A 67 -6.80 -0.60 -3.95
CA ILE A 67 -7.27 -0.58 -2.57
C ILE A 67 -6.10 -0.96 -1.68
N SER A 68 -5.88 -0.23 -0.58
CA SER A 68 -4.83 -0.52 0.39
C SER A 68 -5.39 -0.49 1.80
N ILE A 69 -4.84 -1.35 2.65
CA ILE A 69 -5.06 -1.35 4.09
C ILE A 69 -3.71 -1.31 4.79
N TYR A 70 -3.56 -0.42 5.76
CA TYR A 70 -2.35 -0.30 6.57
C TYR A 70 -2.68 -0.43 8.05
N PHE A 71 -1.78 -1.08 8.77
CA PHE A 71 -1.82 -1.27 10.21
C PHE A 71 -0.52 -0.71 10.78
N GLY A 72 -0.62 0.26 11.67
CA GLY A 72 0.55 0.89 12.27
C GLY A 72 0.28 1.30 13.70
N LYS A 73 1.34 1.73 14.38
CA LYS A 73 1.22 2.37 15.70
C LYS A 73 1.79 3.78 15.61
N VAL A 74 1.21 4.67 16.39
CA VAL A 74 1.71 6.04 16.53
C VAL A 74 1.81 6.38 18.00
N SER A 75 2.79 7.20 18.34
CA SER A 75 2.96 7.71 19.69
C SER A 75 3.56 9.10 19.65
N GLY A 76 3.27 9.87 20.69
CA GLY A 76 3.90 11.15 20.97
C GLY A 76 4.19 11.23 22.45
N ASP A 77 5.28 11.89 22.79
CA ASP A 77 5.77 12.02 24.17
C ASP A 77 6.54 13.33 24.29
N ASP A 78 6.06 14.21 25.15
CA ASP A 78 6.68 15.50 25.42
C ASP A 78 8.00 15.38 26.18
N ASP A 79 8.21 14.31 26.96
CA ASP A 79 9.47 14.07 27.69
C ASP A 79 10.65 13.91 26.70
N LEU A 80 10.35 13.43 25.49
CA LEU A 80 11.31 13.27 24.41
C LEU A 80 11.53 14.54 23.58
N HIS A 81 10.94 15.67 23.95
CA HIS A 81 11.10 16.94 23.24
C HIS A 81 12.24 17.79 23.83
N VAL A 82 12.85 18.67 23.02
CA VAL A 82 13.93 19.58 23.48
C VAL A 82 13.39 20.79 24.26
N ASP A 83 12.10 21.02 24.20
CA ASP A 83 11.44 22.16 24.83
C ASP A 83 11.06 21.84 26.28
N ILE A 84 11.67 22.57 27.22
CA ILE A 84 11.46 22.42 28.67
C ILE A 84 9.99 22.64 29.05
N TYR A 85 9.26 23.53 28.36
CA TYR A 85 7.85 23.75 28.64
C TYR A 85 7.01 22.51 28.31
N ARG A 86 7.37 21.82 27.23
CA ARG A 86 6.71 20.58 26.83
C ARG A 86 7.08 19.45 27.80
N GLN A 87 8.36 19.29 28.14
CA GLN A 87 8.78 18.32 29.16
C GLN A 87 8.05 18.53 30.50
N THR A 88 7.86 19.79 30.91
CA THR A 88 7.12 20.12 32.15
C THR A 88 5.63 19.75 32.05
N ARG A 89 5.05 19.86 30.85
CA ARG A 89 3.66 19.46 30.58
C ARG A 89 3.48 17.94 30.59
N ASN A 90 4.50 17.20 30.17
CA ASN A 90 4.61 15.74 30.26
C ASN A 90 3.39 14.98 29.68
N LEU A 91 2.89 15.40 28.51
CA LEU A 91 1.83 14.67 27.81
C LEU A 91 2.41 13.54 26.96
N HIS A 92 1.70 12.42 26.94
CA HIS A 92 2.06 11.27 26.12
C HIS A 92 0.81 10.57 25.61
N PHE A 93 0.93 9.90 24.45
CA PHE A 93 -0.11 9.03 23.93
C PHE A 93 0.47 7.88 23.11
N LYS A 94 -0.34 6.84 22.95
CA LYS A 94 -0.06 5.71 22.06
C LYS A 94 -1.35 5.21 21.46
N SER A 95 -1.38 5.07 20.14
CA SER A 95 -2.56 4.62 19.41
C SER A 95 -2.21 3.59 18.34
N ASN A 96 -3.14 2.67 18.09
CA ASN A 96 -3.08 1.75 16.96
C ASN A 96 -3.92 2.35 15.83
N ILE A 97 -3.36 2.44 14.63
CA ILE A 97 -4.01 3.03 13.46
C ILE A 97 -4.29 1.93 12.44
N ILE A 98 -5.50 1.95 11.92
CA ILE A 98 -5.89 1.18 10.73
C ILE A 98 -6.31 2.20 9.68
N GLU A 99 -5.64 2.20 8.53
CA GLU A 99 -5.92 3.12 7.43
C GLU A 99 -6.42 2.34 6.21
N PHE A 100 -7.50 2.85 5.61
CA PHE A 100 -8.04 2.35 4.35
C PHE A 100 -7.85 3.42 3.27
N ASN A 101 -7.33 3.03 2.11
CA ASN A 101 -7.05 3.92 0.98
C ASN A 101 -7.59 3.30 -0.31
N GLY A 102 -8.24 4.10 -1.17
CA GLY A 102 -8.91 3.68 -2.40
C GLY A 102 -8.94 4.78 -3.44
#